data_AF-A0A6J7SUY2-F1
#
_entry.id   AF-A0A6J7SUY2-F1
#
_cell.length_a   1.000
_cell.length_b   1.000
_cell.length_c   1.000
_cell.angle_alpha   90.00
_cell.angle_beta   90.00
_cell.angle_gamma   90.00
#
_symmetry.space_group_name_H-M   'P 1'
#
loop_
_entity.id
_entity.type
_entity.pdbx_description
1 polymer ?
#
loop_
_entity_poly.entity_id
_entity_poly.type
_entity_poly.pdbx_seq_one_letter_code
_entity_poly.pdbx_strand_id
1 'polypeptide(L)'
;MTTGITTQDVTGVWAGLRPLVKQVNAADGTGQGGKAARTADLSRRHLVFTGNSGIITVTGGKLTTYREMAQDTVDAALDVLSALKLEHKSKRCQTKNLKLHGARGFEEPQVSGSFDAHLAHRFGSDASVVTAMMDSDARLAAPMVPGLPYVMAEAVFAVTYEMATTLDDILSRRTRALLFDRHATQQAARTVAEIVAPYANWTTERIESEIVAFNEICEHEIVAGSIAQSDLYS
;
A
#
# COMPACT_ATOMS: atom_id res chain seq x y z
N MET A 1 6.39 31.86 -4.08
CA MET A 1 5.06 31.25 -4.29
C MET A 1 5.00 30.77 -5.72
N THR A 2 4.73 29.49 -5.94
CA THR A 2 4.41 28.97 -7.27
C THR A 2 2.99 29.44 -7.61
N THR A 3 2.84 30.35 -8.56
CA THR A 3 1.55 30.88 -9.03
C THR A 3 1.31 30.45 -10.46
N GLY A 4 0.04 30.27 -10.86
CA GLY A 4 -0.30 29.86 -12.24
C GLY A 4 -0.26 28.36 -12.48
N ILE A 5 -0.56 27.54 -11.45
CA ILE A 5 -0.67 26.09 -11.57
C ILE A 5 -1.80 25.72 -12.53
N THR A 6 -1.49 24.85 -13.48
CA THR A 6 -2.36 24.30 -14.52
C THR A 6 -2.43 22.78 -14.41
N THR A 7 -3.29 22.13 -15.21
CA THR A 7 -3.33 20.67 -15.31
C THR A 7 -2.02 20.06 -15.81
N GLN A 8 -1.19 20.83 -16.53
CA GLN A 8 0.13 20.41 -16.99
C GLN A 8 1.16 20.30 -15.86
N ASP A 9 0.88 20.88 -14.69
CA ASP A 9 1.75 20.80 -13.51
C ASP A 9 1.43 19.58 -12.62
N VAL A 10 0.43 18.77 -12.98
CA VAL A 10 0.02 17.58 -12.22
C VAL A 10 0.95 16.41 -12.52
N THR A 11 1.81 16.04 -11.56
CA THR A 11 2.80 14.97 -11.74
C THR A 11 2.27 13.56 -11.40
N GLY A 12 1.17 13.46 -10.67
CA GLY A 12 0.51 12.20 -10.33
C GLY A 12 -0.91 12.38 -9.78
N VAL A 13 -1.74 11.36 -9.94
CA VAL A 13 -3.16 11.31 -9.56
C VAL A 13 -3.47 9.96 -8.92
N TRP A 14 -4.33 9.95 -7.91
CA TRP A 14 -4.85 8.72 -7.35
C TRP A 14 -6.30 8.90 -6.93
N ALA A 15 -7.04 7.80 -6.92
CA ALA A 15 -8.39 7.73 -6.39
C ALA A 15 -8.48 6.55 -5.41
N GLY A 16 -9.39 6.66 -4.45
CA GLY A 16 -9.62 5.61 -3.47
C GLY A 16 -11.08 5.52 -3.08
N LEU A 17 -11.57 4.30 -2.94
CA LEU A 17 -12.91 4.03 -2.44
C LEU A 17 -12.89 3.90 -0.92
N ARG A 18 -13.89 4.51 -0.26
CA ARG A 18 -14.06 4.38 1.18
C ARG A 18 -15.11 3.30 1.45
N PRO A 19 -14.78 2.21 2.16
CA PRO A 19 -15.78 1.21 2.54
C PRO A 19 -16.64 1.79 3.66
N LEU A 20 -17.74 2.44 3.34
CA LEU A 20 -18.63 3.07 4.32
C LEU A 20 -19.75 2.10 4.71
N VAL A 21 -19.97 1.94 6.01
CA VAL A 21 -21.07 1.10 6.51
C VAL A 21 -22.34 1.94 6.58
N LYS A 22 -23.38 1.52 5.84
CA LYS A 22 -24.72 2.07 6.00
C LYS A 22 -25.19 1.78 7.42
N GLN A 23 -25.42 2.82 8.22
CA GLN A 23 -26.15 2.66 9.48
C GLN A 23 -27.58 2.27 9.13
N VAL A 24 -27.83 0.97 9.08
CA VAL A 24 -29.14 0.42 9.38
C VAL A 24 -29.29 0.55 10.89
N ASN A 25 -30.32 1.26 11.34
CA ASN A 25 -30.66 1.34 12.77
C ASN A 25 -30.74 -0.09 13.30
N ALA A 26 -29.75 -0.48 14.09
CA ALA A 26 -29.65 -1.80 14.67
C ALA A 26 -30.70 -1.92 15.79
N ALA A 27 -31.91 -2.29 15.43
CA ALA A 27 -32.91 -2.81 16.36
C ALA A 27 -33.46 -4.18 15.92
N ASP A 28 -33.35 -4.55 14.65
CA ASP A 28 -34.00 -5.76 14.11
C ASP A 28 -33.11 -6.66 13.24
N GLY A 29 -31.89 -6.24 12.87
CA GLY A 29 -30.95 -7.09 12.14
C GLY A 29 -31.40 -7.49 10.73
N THR A 30 -32.43 -6.83 10.16
CA THR A 30 -33.08 -7.26 8.90
C THR A 30 -32.55 -6.59 7.63
N GLY A 31 -31.68 -5.58 7.76
CA GLY A 31 -31.04 -4.94 6.61
C GLY A 31 -31.96 -4.08 5.72
N GLN A 32 -33.21 -3.78 6.12
CA GLN A 32 -34.08 -2.89 5.35
C GLN A 32 -33.80 -1.41 5.65
N GLY A 33 -33.32 -0.70 4.62
CA GLY A 33 -32.64 0.59 4.76
C GLY A 33 -33.55 1.80 4.99
N GLY A 34 -33.20 2.60 5.99
CA GLY A 34 -33.63 4.00 6.08
C GLY A 34 -33.04 4.87 4.94
N LYS A 35 -33.70 6.01 4.69
CA LYS A 35 -33.36 7.01 3.66
C LYS A 35 -31.85 7.30 3.61
N ALA A 36 -31.32 7.45 2.39
CA ALA A 36 -29.92 7.75 2.12
C ALA A 36 -29.46 9.01 2.87
N ALA A 37 -28.81 8.83 4.02
CA ALA A 37 -28.03 9.87 4.67
C ALA A 37 -26.83 10.23 3.76
N ARG A 38 -26.39 11.49 3.81
CA ARG A 38 -25.21 11.94 3.06
C ARG A 38 -24.05 10.99 3.36
N THR A 39 -23.28 10.59 2.36
CA THR A 39 -22.14 9.68 2.54
C THR A 39 -21.12 10.18 3.57
N ALA A 40 -21.04 11.49 3.78
CA ALA A 40 -20.23 12.11 4.83
C ALA A 40 -20.67 11.78 6.27
N ASP A 41 -21.96 11.48 6.48
CA ASP A 41 -22.56 11.16 7.79
C ASP A 41 -22.61 9.65 8.09
N LEU A 42 -22.12 8.81 7.17
CA LEU A 42 -21.99 7.38 7.39
C LEU A 42 -20.91 7.08 8.45
N SER A 43 -21.26 6.23 9.42
CA SER A 43 -20.37 5.84 10.53
C SER A 43 -19.04 5.32 10.00
N ARG A 44 -17.94 5.96 10.44
CA ARG A 44 -16.56 5.53 10.15
C ARG A 44 -16.04 4.46 11.11
N ARG A 45 -16.91 3.88 11.95
CA ARG A 45 -16.57 2.71 12.78
C ARG A 45 -16.50 1.48 11.89
N HIS A 46 -15.64 0.54 12.24
CA HIS A 46 -15.68 -0.78 11.64
C HIS A 46 -16.84 -1.59 12.20
N LEU A 47 -17.26 -2.58 11.42
CA LEU A 47 -18.20 -3.61 11.81
C LEU A 47 -17.54 -4.96 11.59
N VAL A 48 -17.54 -5.79 12.62
CA VAL A 48 -17.22 -7.22 12.55
C VAL A 48 -18.50 -7.98 12.82
N PHE A 49 -18.88 -8.88 11.92
CA PHE A 49 -20.02 -9.75 12.14
C PHE A 49 -19.77 -11.14 11.54
N THR A 50 -20.40 -12.14 12.14
CA THR A 50 -20.32 -13.54 11.72
C THR A 50 -21.67 -13.94 11.14
N GLY A 51 -21.68 -14.38 9.88
CA GLY A 51 -22.88 -14.93 9.25
C GLY A 51 -23.20 -16.33 9.74
N ASN A 52 -24.42 -16.82 9.45
CA ASN A 52 -24.88 -18.16 9.88
C ASN A 52 -23.99 -19.31 9.39
N SER A 53 -23.24 -19.11 8.31
CA SER A 53 -22.26 -20.07 7.78
C SER A 53 -20.93 -20.09 8.55
N GLY A 54 -20.74 -19.21 9.54
CA GLY A 54 -19.46 -19.01 10.23
C GLY A 54 -18.49 -18.07 9.49
N ILE A 55 -18.88 -17.50 8.35
CA ILE A 55 -18.06 -16.52 7.63
C ILE A 55 -18.02 -15.21 8.42
N ILE A 56 -16.81 -14.73 8.71
CA ILE A 56 -16.57 -13.47 9.41
C ILE A 56 -16.31 -12.39 8.37
N THR A 57 -17.07 -11.29 8.47
CA THR A 57 -16.95 -10.15 7.59
C THR A 57 -16.50 -8.93 8.37
N VAL A 58 -15.51 -8.23 7.83
CA VAL A 58 -14.97 -6.96 8.36
C VAL A 58 -15.18 -5.88 7.31
N THR A 59 -15.88 -4.81 7.67
CA THR A 59 -16.11 -3.67 6.77
C THR A 59 -16.09 -2.36 7.55
N GLY A 60 -15.95 -1.23 6.87
CA GLY A 60 -15.77 0.05 7.55
C GLY A 60 -14.37 0.27 8.10
N GLY A 61 -14.30 1.16 9.09
CA GLY A 61 -13.07 1.46 9.82
C GLY A 61 -12.15 2.46 9.13
N LYS A 62 -10.96 2.60 9.71
CA LYS A 62 -9.89 3.51 9.27
C LYS A 62 -8.55 2.82 9.39
N LEU A 63 -7.57 3.30 8.63
CA LEU A 63 -6.18 2.88 8.82
C LEU A 63 -5.71 3.11 10.26
N THR A 64 -6.14 4.20 10.92
CA THR A 64 -5.74 4.49 12.32
C THR A 64 -6.33 3.50 13.34
N THR A 65 -7.36 2.74 12.98
CA THR A 65 -8.02 1.77 13.88
C THR A 65 -7.73 0.32 13.47
N TYR A 66 -6.85 0.08 12.48
CA TYR A 66 -6.64 -1.24 11.90
C TYR A 66 -6.27 -2.32 12.92
N ARG A 67 -5.47 -1.98 13.94
CA ARG A 67 -5.04 -2.93 14.98
C ARG A 67 -6.22 -3.39 15.84
N GLU A 68 -7.12 -2.48 16.20
CA GLU A 68 -8.33 -2.81 16.95
C GLU A 68 -9.28 -3.62 16.08
N MET A 69 -9.47 -3.22 14.81
CA MET A 69 -10.24 -4.00 13.82
C MET A 69 -9.74 -5.44 13.70
N ALA A 70 -8.42 -5.63 13.62
CA ALA A 70 -7.82 -6.95 13.52
C ALA A 70 -8.03 -7.78 14.79
N GLN A 71 -7.94 -7.16 15.97
CA GLN A 71 -8.22 -7.83 17.23
C GLN A 71 -9.68 -8.32 17.28
N ASP A 72 -10.65 -7.45 17.01
CA ASP A 72 -12.07 -7.80 17.04
C ASP A 72 -12.41 -8.92 16.04
N THR A 73 -11.71 -8.94 14.89
CA THR A 73 -11.85 -10.00 13.88
C THR A 73 -11.33 -11.35 14.37
N VAL A 74 -10.17 -11.35 15.06
CA VAL A 74 -9.61 -12.57 15.65
C VAL A 74 -10.48 -13.06 16.81
N ASP A 75 -11.00 -12.16 17.63
CA ASP A 75 -11.91 -12.50 18.73
C ASP A 75 -13.18 -13.18 18.16
N ALA A 76 -13.79 -12.63 17.09
CA ALA A 76 -14.91 -13.27 16.39
C ALA A 76 -14.56 -14.64 15.81
N ALA A 77 -13.32 -14.85 15.36
CA ALA A 77 -12.86 -16.15 14.86
C ALA A 77 -12.75 -17.19 15.98
N LEU A 78 -12.29 -16.79 17.15
CA LEU A 78 -12.25 -17.67 18.33
C LEU A 78 -13.66 -18.07 18.78
N ASP A 79 -14.63 -17.16 18.68
CA ASP A 79 -16.04 -17.47 18.96
C ASP A 79 -16.61 -18.51 17.98
N VAL A 80 -16.31 -18.38 16.68
CA VAL A 80 -16.72 -19.39 15.67
C VAL A 80 -16.11 -20.75 15.96
N LEU A 81 -14.80 -20.82 16.25
CA LEU A 81 -14.13 -22.08 16.59
C LEU A 81 -14.74 -22.72 17.84
N SER A 82 -15.08 -21.90 18.85
CA SER A 82 -15.77 -22.35 20.06
C SER A 82 -17.15 -22.92 19.77
N ALA A 83 -17.94 -22.24 18.94
CA ALA A 83 -19.28 -22.69 18.55
C ALA A 83 -19.25 -24.01 17.77
N LEU A 84 -18.22 -24.21 16.93
CA LEU A 84 -17.98 -25.46 16.20
C LEU A 84 -17.36 -26.57 17.06
N LYS A 85 -17.09 -26.30 18.35
CA LYS A 85 -16.42 -27.23 19.27
C LYS A 85 -15.07 -27.74 18.75
N LEU A 86 -14.38 -26.90 17.98
CA LEU A 86 -13.03 -27.20 17.52
C LEU A 86 -12.03 -26.89 18.63
N GLU A 87 -11.09 -27.80 18.85
CA GLU A 87 -10.02 -27.57 19.80
C GLU A 87 -9.17 -26.38 19.34
N HIS A 88 -9.01 -25.39 20.23
CA HIS A 88 -8.19 -24.22 19.97
C HIS A 88 -7.59 -23.69 21.28
N LYS A 89 -6.51 -22.94 21.15
CA LYS A 89 -5.89 -22.21 22.26
C LYS A 89 -6.06 -20.73 22.00
N SER A 90 -6.52 -19.99 23.00
CA SER A 90 -6.61 -18.54 22.96
C SER A 90 -5.77 -17.91 24.07
N LYS A 91 -5.25 -16.71 23.80
CA LYS A 91 -4.56 -15.85 24.77
C LYS A 91 -5.05 -14.43 24.56
N ARG A 92 -4.93 -13.58 25.59
CA ARG A 92 -5.20 -12.15 25.47
C ARG A 92 -4.34 -11.56 24.35
N CYS A 93 -4.96 -10.78 23.46
CA CYS A 93 -4.28 -10.07 22.39
C CYS A 93 -3.11 -9.22 22.91
N GLN A 94 -1.93 -9.36 22.30
CA GLN A 94 -0.70 -8.66 22.67
C GLN A 94 -0.27 -7.60 21.65
N THR A 95 -1.05 -7.37 20.58
CA THR A 95 -0.65 -6.54 19.44
C THR A 95 -0.47 -5.06 19.79
N LYS A 96 -1.00 -4.59 20.94
CA LYS A 96 -0.82 -3.21 21.41
C LYS A 96 0.66 -2.84 21.62
N ASN A 97 1.49 -3.80 22.05
CA ASN A 97 2.90 -3.58 22.34
C ASN A 97 3.82 -4.31 21.33
N LEU A 98 3.24 -4.95 20.32
CA LEU A 98 4.00 -5.65 19.30
C LEU A 98 4.61 -4.63 18.34
N LYS A 99 5.93 -4.54 18.32
CA LYS A 99 6.65 -3.75 17.32
C LYS A 99 6.46 -4.38 15.94
N LEU A 100 6.10 -3.56 14.96
CA LEU A 100 6.09 -3.99 13.55
C LEU A 100 7.52 -4.28 13.08
N HIS A 101 7.62 -5.01 11.97
CA HIS A 101 8.86 -5.20 11.24
C HIS A 101 9.52 -3.86 10.93
N GLY A 102 10.86 -3.79 10.94
CA GLY A 102 11.60 -2.54 10.77
C GLY A 102 11.72 -1.67 12.04
N ALA A 103 10.85 -1.80 13.05
CA ALA A 103 10.82 -0.87 14.18
C ALA A 103 11.82 -1.16 15.32
N ARG A 104 12.55 -2.28 15.27
CA ARG A 104 13.50 -2.66 16.33
C ARG A 104 14.84 -1.97 16.10
N GLY A 105 15.34 -1.25 17.09
CA GLY A 105 16.62 -0.55 16.97
C GLY A 105 16.58 0.65 16.03
N PHE A 106 15.39 1.14 15.67
CA PHE A 106 15.26 2.39 14.92
C PHE A 106 15.78 3.55 15.78
N GLU A 107 16.67 4.34 15.19
CA GLU A 107 17.20 5.57 15.76
C GLU A 107 16.93 6.71 14.78
N GLU A 108 16.51 7.87 15.30
CA GLU A 108 16.21 9.02 14.46
C GLU A 108 17.51 9.58 13.84
N PRO A 109 17.58 9.70 12.49
CA PRO A 109 18.73 10.27 11.82
C PRO A 109 18.99 11.71 12.25
N GLN A 110 20.26 12.07 12.46
CA GLN A 110 20.63 13.42 12.91
C GLN A 110 20.40 14.49 11.84
N VAL A 111 20.51 14.12 10.56
CA VAL A 111 20.38 15.05 9.42
C VAL A 111 19.14 14.69 8.61
N SER A 112 18.07 15.46 8.80
CA SER A 112 16.84 15.35 8.02
C SER A 112 17.11 15.54 6.53
N GLY A 113 16.51 14.70 5.69
CA GLY A 113 16.64 14.76 4.22
C GLY A 113 17.94 14.18 3.65
N SER A 114 18.83 13.64 4.50
CA SER A 114 19.97 12.85 4.03
C SER A 114 19.53 11.50 3.44
N PHE A 115 20.39 10.88 2.65
CA PHE A 115 20.14 9.54 2.13
C PHE A 115 20.01 8.50 3.24
N ASP A 116 20.84 8.59 4.28
CA ASP A 116 20.72 7.74 5.47
C ASP A 116 19.38 7.93 6.17
N ALA A 117 18.87 9.17 6.20
CA ALA A 117 17.55 9.44 6.76
C ALA A 117 16.43 8.80 5.94
N HIS A 118 16.52 8.88 4.60
CA HIS A 118 15.60 8.20 3.71
C HIS A 118 15.56 6.68 3.97
N LEU A 119 16.72 6.02 4.04
CA LEU A 119 16.78 4.59 4.31
C LEU A 119 16.26 4.24 5.70
N ALA A 120 16.63 4.99 6.74
CA ALA A 120 16.18 4.75 8.10
C ALA A 120 14.66 4.90 8.25
N HIS A 121 14.08 5.99 7.72
CA HIS A 121 12.64 6.24 7.81
C HIS A 121 11.80 5.22 7.05
N ARG A 122 12.37 4.61 6.00
CA ARG A 122 11.66 3.71 5.10
C ARG A 122 11.82 2.25 5.48
N PHE A 123 13.03 1.83 5.84
CA PHE A 123 13.37 0.42 6.10
C PHE A 123 13.65 0.12 7.58
N GLY A 124 13.88 1.14 8.40
CA GLY A 124 14.20 0.97 9.81
C GLY A 124 15.37 0.01 10.02
N SER A 125 15.14 -1.09 10.75
CA SER A 125 16.15 -2.12 11.02
C SER A 125 16.74 -2.77 9.76
N ASP A 126 16.06 -2.68 8.62
CA ASP A 126 16.52 -3.30 7.38
C ASP A 126 17.36 -2.35 6.52
N ALA A 127 17.55 -1.09 6.94
CA ALA A 127 18.36 -0.12 6.21
C ALA A 127 19.78 -0.65 5.94
N SER A 128 20.39 -1.37 6.89
CA SER A 128 21.72 -1.97 6.72
C SER A 128 21.74 -3.05 5.63
N VAL A 129 20.63 -3.75 5.39
CA VAL A 129 20.52 -4.75 4.31
C VAL A 129 20.55 -4.04 2.96
N VAL A 130 19.82 -2.93 2.82
CA VAL A 130 19.81 -2.12 1.61
C VAL A 130 21.19 -1.51 1.34
N THR A 131 21.86 -0.99 2.36
CA THR A 131 23.25 -0.49 2.25
C THR A 131 24.20 -1.59 1.79
N ALA A 132 24.12 -2.79 2.39
CA ALA A 132 24.97 -3.91 1.99
C ALA A 132 24.74 -4.35 0.53
N MET A 133 23.52 -4.27 0.02
CA MET A 133 23.24 -4.50 -1.40
C MET A 133 23.96 -3.49 -2.29
N MET A 134 23.89 -2.20 -1.94
CA MET A 134 24.57 -1.13 -2.68
C MET A 134 26.10 -1.32 -2.71
N ASP A 135 26.67 -1.75 -1.59
CA ASP A 135 28.12 -2.02 -1.48
C ASP A 135 28.54 -3.23 -2.32
N SER A 136 27.64 -4.21 -2.49
CA SER A 136 27.92 -5.44 -3.23
C SER A 136 27.88 -5.28 -4.76
N ASP A 137 27.11 -4.32 -5.27
CA ASP A 137 26.97 -4.04 -6.70
C ASP A 137 26.70 -2.54 -6.91
N ALA A 138 27.66 -1.85 -7.52
CA ALA A 138 27.58 -0.41 -7.77
C ALA A 138 26.36 0.00 -8.61
N ARG A 139 25.77 -0.92 -9.40
CA ARG A 139 24.51 -0.66 -10.14
C ARG A 139 23.33 -0.48 -9.19
N LEU A 140 23.35 -1.12 -8.02
CA LEU A 140 22.30 -1.02 -7.01
C LEU A 140 22.35 0.30 -6.23
N ALA A 141 23.50 0.99 -6.23
CA ALA A 141 23.64 2.33 -5.68
C ALA A 141 23.17 3.44 -6.63
N ALA A 142 22.88 3.12 -7.90
CA ALA A 142 22.42 4.10 -8.87
C ALA A 142 21.00 4.61 -8.55
N PRO A 143 20.67 5.86 -8.89
CA PRO A 143 19.31 6.37 -8.79
C PRO A 143 18.32 5.47 -9.55
N MET A 144 17.23 5.10 -8.90
CA MET A 144 16.17 4.26 -9.50
C MET A 144 15.32 5.06 -10.48
N VAL A 145 14.91 6.27 -10.07
CA VAL A 145 14.15 7.22 -10.89
C VAL A 145 14.82 8.59 -10.77
N PRO A 146 15.24 9.22 -11.88
CA PRO A 146 15.86 10.54 -11.84
C PRO A 146 15.02 11.57 -11.10
N GLY A 147 15.63 12.32 -10.17
CA GLY A 147 14.95 13.36 -9.40
C GLY A 147 14.18 12.87 -8.16
N LEU A 148 14.09 11.55 -7.94
CA LEU A 148 13.47 10.95 -6.75
C LEU A 148 14.54 10.35 -5.81
N PRO A 149 14.25 10.18 -4.50
CA PRO A 149 15.25 9.75 -3.51
C PRO A 149 15.58 8.25 -3.56
N TYR A 150 15.03 7.51 -4.52
CA TYR A 150 15.11 6.05 -4.54
C TYR A 150 16.36 5.54 -5.25
N VAL A 151 16.95 4.45 -4.74
CA VAL A 151 18.06 3.73 -5.39
C VAL A 151 17.64 2.35 -5.87
N MET A 152 18.36 1.80 -6.84
CA MET A 152 18.08 0.48 -7.43
C MET A 152 18.06 -0.67 -6.41
N ALA A 153 18.84 -0.56 -5.32
CA ALA A 153 18.80 -1.52 -4.21
C ALA A 153 17.41 -1.64 -3.57
N GLU A 154 16.62 -0.57 -3.54
CA GLU A 154 15.25 -0.62 -2.99
C GLU A 154 14.31 -1.45 -3.87
N ALA A 155 14.49 -1.41 -5.19
CA ALA A 155 13.73 -2.24 -6.13
C ALA A 155 14.07 -3.73 -5.96
N VAL A 156 15.35 -4.04 -5.76
CA VAL A 156 15.81 -5.40 -5.47
C VAL A 156 15.31 -5.87 -4.09
N PHE A 157 15.36 -4.99 -3.09
CA PHE A 157 14.83 -5.30 -1.76
C PHE A 157 13.34 -5.61 -1.82
N ALA A 158 12.56 -4.84 -2.60
CA ALA A 158 11.13 -5.05 -2.76
C ALA A 158 10.78 -6.47 -3.26
N VAL A 159 11.50 -6.99 -4.27
CA VAL A 159 11.24 -8.33 -4.82
C VAL A 159 11.80 -9.44 -3.94
N THR A 160 12.85 -9.16 -3.17
CA THR A 160 13.55 -10.18 -2.36
C THR A 160 12.95 -10.35 -0.98
N TYR A 161 12.51 -9.25 -0.34
CA TYR A 161 12.10 -9.20 1.06
C TYR A 161 10.66 -8.73 1.27
N GLU A 162 10.08 -7.98 0.33
CA GLU A 162 8.74 -7.38 0.49
C GLU A 162 7.67 -7.99 -0.42
N MET A 163 7.97 -9.13 -1.06
CA MET A 163 7.06 -9.85 -1.96
C MET A 163 6.50 -9.01 -3.10
N ALA A 164 7.29 -8.07 -3.65
CA ALA A 164 6.93 -7.45 -4.92
C ALA A 164 7.04 -8.50 -6.03
N THR A 165 5.97 -8.66 -6.82
CA THR A 165 5.88 -9.65 -7.90
C THR A 165 5.65 -9.03 -9.27
N THR A 166 5.39 -7.73 -9.30
CA THR A 166 5.15 -6.90 -10.49
C THR A 166 5.98 -5.62 -10.41
N LEU A 167 6.21 -4.98 -11.56
CA LEU A 167 6.89 -3.69 -11.64
C LEU A 167 6.08 -2.58 -10.96
N ASP A 168 4.75 -2.67 -11.04
CA ASP A 168 3.83 -1.79 -10.32
C ASP A 168 3.91 -1.98 -8.78
N ASP A 169 4.15 -3.20 -8.29
CA ASP A 169 4.44 -3.39 -6.86
C ASP A 169 5.64 -2.58 -6.40
N ILE A 170 6.65 -2.41 -7.26
CA ILE A 170 7.89 -1.68 -6.95
C ILE A 170 7.68 -0.18 -7.08
N LEU A 171 7.20 0.28 -8.24
CA LEU A 171 7.15 1.69 -8.62
C LEU A 171 6.00 2.48 -7.98
N SER A 172 4.94 1.78 -7.55
CA SER A 172 3.72 2.41 -7.05
C SER A 172 3.42 2.11 -5.57
N ARG A 173 3.74 0.90 -5.08
CA ARG A 173 3.40 0.44 -3.72
C ARG A 173 4.61 0.38 -2.79
N ARG A 174 5.66 -0.30 -3.27
CA ARG A 174 7.08 -0.23 -2.90
C ARG A 174 7.45 1.18 -2.57
N THR A 175 7.62 1.91 -3.63
CA THR A 175 8.04 3.30 -3.67
C THR A 175 6.81 4.14 -3.98
N ARG A 176 6.91 5.46 -3.81
CA ARG A 176 5.87 6.40 -4.25
C ARG A 176 6.28 7.06 -5.58
N ALA A 177 7.06 6.36 -6.40
CA ALA A 177 7.68 6.95 -7.58
C ALA A 177 6.62 7.41 -8.58
N LEU A 178 5.67 6.53 -8.92
CA LEU A 178 4.55 6.84 -9.81
C LEU A 178 3.76 8.08 -9.35
N LEU A 179 3.46 8.16 -8.04
CA LEU A 179 2.68 9.28 -7.47
C LEU A 179 3.46 10.61 -7.49
N PHE A 180 4.78 10.58 -7.31
CA PHE A 180 5.59 11.79 -7.24
C PHE A 180 5.99 12.33 -8.60
N ASP A 181 6.37 11.44 -9.52
CA ASP A 181 6.70 11.79 -10.89
C ASP A 181 6.44 10.59 -11.82
N ARG A 182 5.22 10.52 -12.35
CA ARG A 182 4.80 9.46 -13.28
C ARG A 182 5.66 9.42 -14.53
N HIS A 183 6.01 10.57 -15.11
CA HIS A 183 6.75 10.61 -16.37
C HIS A 183 8.19 10.10 -16.19
N ALA A 184 8.91 10.59 -15.18
CA ALA A 184 10.25 10.09 -14.87
C ALA A 184 10.22 8.59 -14.50
N THR A 185 9.18 8.16 -13.76
CA THR A 185 9.00 6.76 -13.37
C THR A 185 8.75 5.86 -14.58
N GLN A 186 7.91 6.29 -15.52
CA GLN A 186 7.65 5.57 -16.77
C GLN A 186 8.93 5.39 -17.60
N GLN A 187 9.75 6.43 -17.70
CA GLN A 187 11.02 6.36 -18.42
C GLN A 187 12.03 5.40 -17.75
N ALA A 188 12.01 5.30 -16.43
CA ALA A 188 12.87 4.40 -15.66
C ALA A 188 12.40 2.94 -15.65
N ALA A 189 11.14 2.67 -16.01
CA ALA A 189 10.49 1.37 -15.86
C ALA A 189 11.29 0.19 -16.43
N ARG A 190 11.83 0.35 -17.65
CA ARG A 190 12.64 -0.68 -18.31
C ARG A 190 13.92 -0.99 -17.53
N THR A 191 14.67 0.04 -17.16
CA THR A 191 15.93 -0.13 -16.42
C THR A 191 15.68 -0.79 -15.06
N VAL A 192 14.62 -0.40 -14.37
CA VAL A 192 14.23 -1.05 -13.11
C VAL A 192 13.91 -2.52 -13.34
N ALA A 193 13.09 -2.86 -14.35
CA ALA A 193 12.72 -4.23 -14.67
C ALA A 193 13.94 -5.11 -15.00
N GLU A 194 14.88 -4.59 -15.79
CA GLU A 194 16.13 -5.30 -16.14
C GLU A 194 17.03 -5.54 -14.93
N ILE A 195 17.12 -4.58 -14.00
CA ILE A 195 17.92 -4.71 -12.77
C ILE A 195 17.31 -5.72 -11.80
N VAL A 196 15.98 -5.75 -11.65
CA VAL A 196 15.32 -6.67 -10.70
C VAL A 196 15.13 -8.07 -11.26
N ALA A 197 15.15 -8.25 -12.59
CA ALA A 197 14.84 -9.51 -13.24
C ALA A 197 15.64 -10.72 -12.71
N PRO A 198 16.96 -10.64 -12.47
CA PRO A 198 17.72 -11.76 -11.89
C PRO A 198 17.27 -12.15 -10.48
N TYR A 199 16.78 -11.19 -9.69
CA TYR A 199 16.33 -11.40 -8.31
C TYR A 199 14.89 -11.93 -8.25
N ALA A 200 14.06 -11.51 -9.21
CA ALA A 200 12.67 -11.94 -9.32
C ALA A 200 12.48 -13.16 -10.24
N ASN A 201 13.55 -13.70 -10.82
CA ASN A 201 13.55 -14.75 -11.84
C ASN A 201 12.67 -14.41 -13.06
N TRP A 202 12.73 -13.17 -13.53
CA TRP A 202 11.99 -12.73 -14.71
C TRP A 202 12.77 -13.05 -15.99
N THR A 203 12.08 -13.62 -16.97
CA THR A 203 12.60 -13.76 -18.33
C THR A 203 12.48 -12.44 -19.10
N THR A 204 13.11 -12.37 -20.27
CA THR A 204 12.96 -11.22 -21.17
C THR A 204 11.49 -10.98 -21.54
N GLU A 205 10.72 -12.03 -21.79
CA GLU A 205 9.29 -11.93 -22.09
C GLU A 205 8.50 -11.38 -20.90
N ARG A 206 8.88 -11.77 -19.67
CA ARG A 206 8.27 -11.22 -18.46
C ARG A 206 8.58 -9.73 -18.31
N ILE A 207 9.82 -9.31 -18.55
CA ILE A 207 10.22 -7.89 -18.53
C ILE A 207 9.35 -7.07 -19.49
N GLU A 208 9.20 -7.51 -20.75
CA GLU A 208 8.36 -6.79 -21.71
C GLU A 208 6.90 -6.72 -21.27
N SER A 209 6.34 -7.81 -20.74
CA SER A 209 4.96 -7.82 -20.25
C SER A 209 4.73 -6.86 -19.06
N GLU A 210 5.71 -6.74 -18.17
CA GLU A 210 5.65 -5.84 -17.01
C GLU A 210 5.77 -4.37 -17.44
N ILE A 211 6.61 -4.07 -18.44
CA ILE A 211 6.73 -2.72 -19.00
C ILE A 211 5.42 -2.30 -19.68
N VAL A 212 4.82 -3.18 -20.48
CA VAL A 212 3.52 -2.92 -21.13
C VAL A 212 2.45 -2.65 -20.07
N ALA A 213 2.32 -3.54 -19.08
CA ALA A 213 1.33 -3.38 -18.01
C ALA A 213 1.54 -2.08 -17.21
N PHE A 214 2.79 -1.72 -16.91
CA PHE A 214 3.09 -0.48 -16.18
C PHE A 214 2.81 0.78 -17.02
N ASN A 215 3.06 0.74 -18.33
CA ASN A 215 2.70 1.84 -19.23
C ASN A 215 1.19 2.04 -19.30
N GLU A 216 0.40 0.96 -19.36
CA GLU A 216 -1.06 1.05 -19.31
C GLU A 216 -1.56 1.71 -18.02
N ILE A 217 -0.92 1.44 -16.87
CA ILE A 217 -1.23 2.11 -15.60
C ILE A 217 -0.95 3.62 -15.70
N CYS A 218 0.22 4.01 -16.25
CA CYS A 218 0.58 5.41 -16.44
C CYS A 218 -0.44 6.14 -17.34
N GLU A 219 -0.86 5.50 -18.44
CA GLU A 219 -1.86 6.03 -19.37
C GLU A 219 -3.24 6.19 -18.71
N HIS A 220 -3.70 5.18 -17.99
CA HIS A 220 -4.97 5.26 -17.24
C HIS A 220 -4.96 6.39 -16.22
N GLU A 221 -3.85 6.61 -15.54
CA GLU A 221 -3.71 7.69 -14.57
C GLU A 221 -3.73 9.08 -15.26
N ILE A 222 -3.19 9.20 -16.48
CA ILE A 222 -3.22 10.45 -17.26
C ILE A 222 -4.65 10.75 -17.68
N VAL A 223 -5.35 9.75 -18.23
CA VAL A 223 -6.75 9.86 -18.62
C VAL A 223 -7.59 10.26 -17.41
N ALA A 224 -7.45 9.55 -16.29
CA ALA A 224 -8.20 9.86 -15.06
C ALA A 224 -7.94 11.28 -14.54
N GLY A 225 -6.71 11.79 -14.65
CA GLY A 225 -6.36 13.17 -14.29
C GLY A 225 -6.99 14.25 -15.19
N SER A 226 -7.49 13.87 -16.37
CA SER A 226 -8.09 14.78 -17.35
C SER A 226 -9.62 14.76 -17.38
N ILE A 227 -10.27 13.83 -16.67
CA ILE A 227 -11.73 13.71 -16.62
C ILE A 227 -12.33 14.89 -15.85
N ALA A 228 -13.30 15.59 -16.46
CA ALA A 228 -14.04 16.65 -15.79
C ALA A 228 -14.99 16.06 -14.74
N GLN A 229 -15.23 16.81 -13.65
CA GLN A 229 -16.14 16.36 -12.59
C GLN A 229 -17.57 16.04 -13.09
N SER A 230 -18.01 16.69 -14.17
CA SER A 230 -19.30 16.43 -14.84
C SER A 230 -19.42 15.00 -15.38
N ASP A 231 -18.30 14.38 -15.74
CA ASP A 231 -18.25 13.12 -16.48
C ASP A 231 -18.03 11.93 -15.54
N LEU A 232 -17.73 12.18 -14.25
CA LEU A 232 -17.55 11.14 -13.23
C LEU A 232 -18.87 10.53 -12.72
N TYR A 233 -20.01 11.17 -13.01
CA TYR A 233 -21.33 10.80 -12.47
C TYR A 233 -22.43 10.65 -13.53
N SER A 234 -22.08 10.75 -14.82
CA SER A 234 -22.95 10.44 -15.96
C SER A 234 -22.87 8.97 -16.32
#